data_AF-A0A2E3J7N6-F1
#
_entry.id   AF-A0A2E3J7N6-F1
#
_cell.length_a   1.000
_cell.length_b   1.000
_cell.length_c   1.000
_cell.angle_alpha   90.00
_cell.angle_beta   90.00
_cell.angle_gamma   90.00
#
_symmetry.space_group_name_H-M   'P 1'
#
loop_
_entity.id
_entity.type
_entity.pdbx_description
1 polymer ?
#
loop_
_entity_poly.entity_id
_entity_poly.type
_entity_poly.pdbx_seq_one_letter_code
_entity_poly.pdbx_strand_id
1 'polypeptide(L)'
;MEILRTRNVEFDVVEYLETPPSEQELRRFLDLLDCEPKELIHPGPLGDLGLDIEDYNTKDALVTLLLKHPEVMNRPVCIRGDRAVIARPSEVVNEILD
;
A
#
# COMPACT_ATOMS: atom_id res chain seq x y z
N MET A 1 -0.88 11.57 -8.51
CA MET A 1 -0.39 11.36 -9.89
C MET A 1 0.13 12.63 -10.55
N GLU A 2 -0.52 13.79 -10.35
CA GLU A 2 -0.07 15.05 -10.96
C GLU A 2 1.38 15.40 -10.56
N ILE A 3 1.75 15.19 -9.29
CA ILE A 3 3.12 15.39 -8.77
C ILE A 3 4.19 14.65 -9.59
N LEU A 4 3.95 13.38 -9.95
CA LEU A 4 4.89 12.58 -10.74
C LEU A 4 5.03 13.09 -12.18
N ARG A 5 3.89 13.49 -12.78
CA ARG A 5 3.87 14.07 -14.13
C ARG A 5 4.59 15.41 -14.18
N THR A 6 4.37 16.28 -13.20
CA THR A 6 5.05 17.59 -13.11
C THR A 6 6.56 17.43 -12.97
N ARG A 7 7.04 16.34 -12.38
CA ARG A 7 8.46 16.02 -12.21
C ARG A 7 9.08 15.24 -13.38
N ASN A 8 8.32 14.96 -14.46
CA ASN A 8 8.74 14.12 -15.58
C ASN A 8 9.32 12.75 -15.13
N VAL A 9 8.76 12.19 -14.06
CA VAL A 9 9.13 10.85 -13.60
C VAL A 9 8.27 9.85 -14.36
N GLU A 10 8.90 8.87 -15.00
CA GLU A 10 8.19 7.72 -15.57
C GLU A 10 7.74 6.79 -14.43
N PHE A 11 6.50 6.34 -14.49
CA PHE A 11 5.92 5.43 -13.52
C PHE A 11 4.89 4.54 -14.20
N ASP A 12 4.77 3.31 -13.70
CA ASP A 12 3.70 2.40 -14.07
C ASP A 12 2.52 2.56 -13.12
N VAL A 13 1.31 2.42 -13.66
CA VAL A 13 0.07 2.44 -12.89
C VAL A 13 -0.48 1.02 -12.86
N VAL A 14 -0.59 0.45 -11.67
CA VAL A 14 -1.20 -0.88 -11.48
C VAL A 14 -2.56 -0.69 -10.83
N GLU A 15 -3.60 -1.12 -11.53
CA GLU A 15 -4.96 -1.20 -10.98
C GLU A 15 -5.07 -2.42 -10.08
N TYR A 16 -4.63 -2.27 -8.82
CA TYR A 16 -4.50 -3.39 -7.87
C TYR A 16 -5.83 -4.11 -7.55
N LEU A 17 -6.99 -3.50 -7.85
CA LEU A 17 -8.28 -4.20 -7.71
C LEU A 17 -8.55 -5.16 -8.88
N GLU A 18 -8.03 -4.86 -10.06
CA GLU A 18 -8.14 -5.74 -11.24
C GLU A 18 -6.99 -6.75 -11.26
N THR A 19 -5.78 -6.30 -10.90
CA THR A 19 -4.56 -7.11 -10.85
C THR A 19 -3.94 -7.00 -9.46
N PRO A 20 -4.49 -7.73 -8.45
CA PRO A 20 -4.00 -7.64 -7.10
C PRO A 20 -2.56 -8.14 -6.97
N PRO A 21 -1.76 -7.55 -6.08
CA PRO A 21 -0.41 -8.03 -5.84
C PRO A 21 -0.44 -9.45 -5.28
N SER A 22 0.54 -10.25 -5.69
CA SER A 22 0.77 -11.57 -5.12
C SER A 22 1.17 -11.50 -3.64
N GLU A 23 1.09 -12.63 -2.94
CA GLU A 23 1.55 -12.73 -1.55
C GLU A 23 3.01 -12.24 -1.39
N GLN A 24 3.87 -12.64 -2.33
CA GLN A 24 5.27 -12.26 -2.33
C GLN A 24 5.46 -10.75 -2.49
N GLU A 25 4.67 -10.12 -3.35
CA GLU A 25 4.68 -8.67 -3.54
C GLU A 25 4.16 -7.93 -2.31
N LEU A 26 3.06 -8.38 -1.69
CA LEU A 26 2.55 -7.78 -0.47
C LEU A 26 3.56 -7.86 0.68
N ARG A 27 4.19 -9.03 0.85
CA ARG A 27 5.28 -9.20 1.83
C ARG A 27 6.43 -8.27 1.55
N ARG A 28 6.81 -8.11 0.28
CA ARG A 28 7.85 -7.17 -0.14
C ARG A 28 7.43 -5.74 0.18
N PHE A 29 6.21 -5.31 -0.12
CA PHE A 29 5.74 -3.95 0.17
C PHE A 29 5.83 -3.64 1.66
N LEU A 30 5.41 -4.58 2.50
CA LEU A 30 5.54 -4.46 3.96
C LEU A 30 7.00 -4.41 4.46
N ASP A 31 7.97 -4.97 3.72
CA ASP A 31 9.40 -4.85 4.05
C ASP A 31 10.01 -3.53 3.56
N LEU A 32 9.46 -2.93 2.49
CA LEU A 32 9.94 -1.67 1.91
C LEU A 32 9.30 -0.43 2.53
N LEU A 33 8.17 -0.60 3.24
CA LEU A 33 7.51 0.47 3.95
C LEU A 33 8.33 0.82 5.19
N ASP A 34 8.69 2.09 5.32
CA ASP A 34 9.41 2.62 6.48
C ASP A 34 8.47 2.95 7.66
N CYS A 35 7.24 2.43 7.62
CA CYS A 35 6.18 2.69 8.59
C CYS A 35 5.57 1.38 9.12
N GLU A 36 4.64 1.49 10.07
CA GLU A 36 4.02 0.28 10.62
C GLU A 36 3.22 -0.47 9.55
N PRO A 37 3.34 -1.82 9.47
CA PRO A 37 2.57 -2.63 8.51
C PRO A 37 1.06 -2.38 8.51
N LYS A 38 0.49 -1.97 9.65
CA LYS A 38 -0.93 -1.62 9.80
C LYS A 38 -1.32 -0.37 9.00
N GLU A 39 -0.39 0.55 8.72
CA GLU A 39 -0.68 1.76 7.94
C GLU A 39 -1.06 1.45 6.49
N LEU A 40 -0.63 0.28 5.98
CA LEU A 40 -1.04 -0.23 4.68
C LEU A 40 -2.53 -0.60 4.64
N ILE A 41 -3.20 -0.71 5.79
CA ILE A 41 -4.64 -1.01 5.85
C ILE A 41 -5.45 0.28 6.00
N HIS A 42 -6.47 0.42 5.15
CA HIS A 42 -7.42 1.51 5.20
C HIS A 42 -8.56 1.16 6.17
N PRO A 43 -8.78 1.95 7.24
CA PRO A 43 -9.75 1.62 8.28
C PRO A 43 -11.22 1.65 7.80
N GLY A 44 -11.54 2.49 6.82
CA GLY A 44 -12.90 2.57 6.22
C GLY A 44 -13.41 1.23 5.68
N PRO A 45 -12.84 0.68 4.59
CA PRO A 45 -13.25 -0.62 4.04
C PRO A 45 -13.12 -1.78 5.03
N LEU A 46 -12.14 -1.71 5.95
CA LEU A 46 -11.99 -2.71 7.01
C LEU A 46 -13.23 -2.72 7.94
N GLY A 47 -13.69 -1.53 8.34
CA GLY A 47 -14.89 -1.36 9.16
C GLY A 47 -16.16 -1.77 8.44
N ASP A 48 -16.26 -1.55 7.13
CA ASP A 48 -17.39 -2.01 6.30
C ASP A 48 -17.52 -3.55 6.28
N LEU A 49 -16.39 -4.26 6.45
CA LEU A 49 -16.34 -5.72 6.59
C LEU A 49 -16.61 -6.20 8.04
N GLY A 50 -16.73 -5.28 9.00
CA GLY A 50 -16.87 -5.60 10.42
C GLY A 50 -15.61 -6.23 11.03
N LEU A 51 -14.43 -5.93 10.45
CA LEU A 51 -13.14 -6.42 10.93
C LEU A 51 -12.44 -5.36 11.78
N ASP A 52 -11.68 -5.80 12.78
CA ASP A 52 -10.83 -4.92 13.58
C ASP A 52 -9.36 -5.07 13.16
N ILE A 53 -8.66 -3.95 12.95
CA ILE A 53 -7.23 -3.95 12.61
C ILE A 53 -6.38 -4.53 13.75
N GLU A 54 -6.88 -4.45 14.99
CA GLU A 54 -6.23 -5.00 16.17
C GLU A 54 -6.22 -6.53 16.19
N ASP A 55 -7.00 -7.20 15.34
CA ASP A 55 -6.90 -8.65 15.14
C ASP A 55 -5.72 -9.04 14.23
N TYR A 56 -5.16 -8.08 13.48
CA TYR A 56 -4.12 -8.30 12.47
C TYR A 56 -2.77 -7.71 12.89
N ASN A 57 -2.21 -8.25 13.99
CA ASN A 57 -0.94 -7.77 14.57
C ASN A 57 0.33 -8.38 13.97
N THR A 58 0.22 -9.29 13.01
CA THR A 58 1.38 -9.95 12.39
C THR A 58 1.42 -9.68 10.89
N LYS A 59 2.63 -9.68 10.32
CA LYS A 59 2.83 -9.56 8.88
C LYS A 59 2.04 -10.61 8.10
N ASP A 60 2.03 -11.86 8.57
CA ASP A 60 1.28 -12.95 7.94
C ASP A 60 -0.23 -12.71 7.97
N ALA A 61 -0.76 -12.21 9.09
CA ALA A 61 -2.18 -11.88 9.23
C ALA A 61 -2.57 -10.74 8.28
N LEU A 62 -1.75 -9.67 8.20
CA LEU A 62 -1.98 -8.53 7.32
C LEU A 62 -1.94 -8.93 5.84
N VAL A 63 -0.96 -9.75 5.44
CA VAL A 63 -0.86 -10.26 4.07
C VAL A 63 -2.08 -11.13 3.73
N THR A 64 -2.50 -12.01 4.65
CA THR A 64 -3.69 -12.84 4.45
C THR A 64 -4.96 -11.98 4.30
N LEU A 65 -5.09 -10.92 5.10
CA LEU A 65 -6.18 -9.96 4.99
C LEU A 65 -6.19 -9.28 3.61
N LEU A 66 -5.04 -8.78 3.16
CA LEU A 66 -4.90 -8.09 1.87
C LEU A 66 -5.12 -9.01 0.66
N LEU A 67 -4.74 -10.28 0.75
CA LEU A 67 -5.02 -11.27 -0.29
C LEU A 67 -6.51 -11.58 -0.42
N LYS A 68 -7.21 -11.64 0.72
CA LYS A 68 -8.65 -11.96 0.77
C LYS A 68 -9.51 -10.74 0.44
N HIS A 69 -9.06 -9.56 0.87
CA HIS A 69 -9.77 -8.29 0.79
C HIS A 69 -8.84 -7.19 0.27
N PRO A 70 -8.41 -7.22 -1.00
CA PRO A 70 -7.50 -6.20 -1.55
C PRO A 70 -8.06 -4.79 -1.39
N GLU A 71 -9.38 -4.61 -1.38
CA GLU A 71 -10.08 -3.34 -1.15
C GLU A 71 -9.72 -2.64 0.16
N VAL A 72 -9.25 -3.38 1.17
CA VAL A 72 -8.79 -2.79 2.44
C VAL A 72 -7.41 -2.18 2.35
N MET A 73 -6.67 -2.36 1.25
CA MET A 73 -5.36 -1.75 1.06
C MET A 73 -5.49 -0.22 0.92
N ASN A 74 -4.63 0.49 1.65
CA ASN A 74 -4.49 1.93 1.56
C ASN A 74 -3.90 2.32 0.20
N ARG A 75 -4.35 3.43 -0.38
CA ARG A 75 -4.02 3.81 -1.76
C ARG A 75 -3.90 5.33 -1.94
N PRO A 76 -2.96 5.86 -2.73
CA PRO A 76 -2.00 5.11 -3.55
C PRO A 76 -0.77 4.65 -2.76
N VAL A 77 -0.29 3.44 -3.07
CA VAL A 77 1.03 2.96 -2.65
C VAL A 77 1.98 3.23 -3.81
N CYS A 78 3.09 3.91 -3.53
CA CYS A 78 4.13 4.20 -4.52
C CYS A 78 5.39 3.43 -4.15
N ILE A 79 6.00 2.77 -5.14
CA ILE A 79 7.17 1.92 -4.95
C ILE A 79 8.24 2.37 -5.94
N ARG A 80 9.47 2.55 -5.46
CA ARG A 80 10.63 2.86 -6.31
C ARG A 80 11.86 2.13 -5.81
N GLY A 81 12.32 1.14 -6.56
CA GLY A 81 13.41 0.26 -6.15
C GLY A 81 13.06 -0.46 -4.85
N ASP A 82 13.86 -0.21 -3.81
CA ASP A 82 13.73 -0.79 -2.47
C ASP A 82 13.09 0.19 -1.45
N ARG A 83 12.31 1.16 -1.93
CA ARG A 83 11.54 2.07 -1.08
C ARG A 83 10.06 2.02 -1.46
N ALA A 84 9.18 2.00 -0.47
CA ALA A 84 7.74 2.13 -0.65
C ALA A 84 7.16 3.17 0.31
N VAL A 85 6.17 3.94 -0.15
CA VAL A 85 5.42 4.87 0.69
C VAL A 85 3.94 4.85 0.37
N ILE A 86 3.14 5.13 1.39
CA ILE A 86 1.70 5.35 1.26
C ILE A 86 1.51 6.84 1.02
N ALA A 87 1.16 7.22 -0.21
CA ALA A 87 1.06 8.61 -0.63
C ALA A 87 -0.26 9.25 -0.18
N ARG A 88 -0.49 9.28 1.13
CA ARG A 88 -1.59 9.97 1.80
C ARG A 88 -1.06 10.78 2.99
N PRO A 89 -0.81 12.09 2.82
CA PRO A 89 -1.16 12.92 1.65
C PRO A 89 -0.25 12.65 0.43
N SER A 90 -0.69 13.04 -0.76
CA SER A 90 -0.03 12.68 -2.04
C SER A 90 1.42 13.13 -2.18
N GLU A 91 1.81 14.12 -1.40
CA GLU A 91 3.11 14.76 -1.30
C GLU A 91 4.17 13.84 -0.68
N VAL A 92 3.76 12.84 0.10
CA VAL A 92 4.66 11.82 0.69
C VAL A 92 5.41 11.05 -0.41
N VAL A 93 4.85 10.97 -1.62
CA VAL A 93 5.56 10.36 -2.77
C VAL A 93 6.94 10.99 -2.99
N ASN A 94 7.13 12.26 -2.62
CA ASN A 94 8.40 12.96 -2.81
C ASN A 94 9.56 12.30 -2.03
N GLU A 95 9.29 11.63 -0.92
CA GLU A 95 10.30 10.95 -0.08
C GLU A 95 11.01 9.80 -0.81
N ILE A 96 10.37 9.24 -1.84
CA ILE A 96 10.96 8.19 -2.66
C ILE A 96 11.42 8.70 -4.04
N LEU A 97 11.27 10.00 -4.34
CA LEU A 97 11.61 10.59 -5.65
C LEU A 97 13.02 11.16 -5.74
N ASP A 98 13.77 11.18 -4.65
CA ASP A 98 15.20 11.57 -4.63
C ASP A 98 16.08 10.64 -5.46
#